data_AF-A0A7C7GPL1-F1
#
_entry.id   AF-A0A7C7GPL1-F1
#
_cell.length_a   1.000
_cell.length_b   1.000
_cell.length_c   1.000
_cell.angle_alpha   90.00
_cell.angle_beta   90.00
_cell.angle_gamma   90.00
#
_symmetry.space_group_name_H-M   'P 1'
#
loop_
_entity.id
_entity.type
_entity.pdbx_description
1 polymer ?
#
loop_
_entity_poly.entity_id
_entity_poly.type
_entity_poly.pdbx_seq_one_letter_code
_entity_poly.pdbx_strand_id
1 'polypeptide(L)'
;MERFIVWAQGLAMALGGPGLFALAFLDSSFLSLPEITDVIVIWMVTQHKSLMVYYVAMTTLGSIVGCLLVYAAGYKGGEVVLRNWFSADKISRAFTKFHRHGMLALFVSALLPPPAPFKIFVLMSGVARMPWLGFLVIVSISRGIRYFIAGFLAIRYGDQAIDFLRHFGQPVFSVLLLVLLVTGVAYAVWRRLGAWRCRT
;
A
#
# COMPACT_ATOMS: atom_id res chain seq x y z
N MET A 1 21.70 3.93 -0.88
CA MET A 1 20.30 4.29 -0.61
C MET A 1 20.14 5.78 -0.32
N GLU A 2 20.98 6.38 0.54
CA GLU A 2 20.87 7.80 0.93
C GLU A 2 20.86 8.79 -0.23
N ARG A 3 21.70 8.59 -1.26
CA ARG A 3 21.76 9.48 -2.44
C ARG A 3 20.44 9.52 -3.24
N PHE A 4 19.69 8.42 -3.26
CA PHE A 4 18.38 8.35 -3.92
C PHE A 4 17.29 9.00 -3.06
N ILE A 5 17.38 8.85 -1.73
CA ILE A 5 16.47 9.50 -0.78
C ILE A 5 16.61 11.02 -0.86
N VAL A 6 17.85 11.54 -0.91
CA VAL A 6 18.11 12.98 -1.04
C VAL A 6 17.59 13.52 -2.38
N TRP A 7 17.76 12.76 -3.48
CA TRP A 7 17.20 13.14 -4.77
C TRP A 7 15.66 13.15 -4.77
N ALA A 8 15.05 12.12 -4.19
CA ALA A 8 13.60 12.02 -4.05
C ALA A 8 13.03 13.14 -3.15
N GLN A 9 13.72 13.46 -2.05
CA GLN A 9 13.38 14.61 -1.20
C GLN A 9 13.47 15.94 -1.97
N GLY A 10 14.52 16.13 -2.78
CA GLY A 10 14.65 17.31 -3.63
C GLY A 10 13.48 17.45 -4.62
N LEU A 11 13.07 16.35 -5.24
CA LEU A 11 11.94 16.32 -6.18
C LEU A 11 10.60 16.58 -5.47
N ALA A 12 10.40 16.00 -4.29
CA ALA A 12 9.22 16.22 -3.45
C ALA A 12 9.13 17.67 -2.94
N MET A 13 10.26 18.29 -2.56
CA MET A 13 10.28 19.70 -2.16
C MET A 13 10.03 20.64 -3.35
N ALA A 14 10.62 20.35 -4.51
CA ALA A 14 10.47 21.20 -5.69
C ALA A 14 9.05 21.17 -6.25
N LEU A 15 8.37 20.03 -6.18
CA LEU A 15 7.08 19.80 -6.83
C LEU A 15 5.91 19.60 -5.87
N GLY A 16 6.14 19.48 -4.56
CA GLY A 16 5.10 19.25 -3.56
C GLY A 16 4.31 17.96 -3.79
N GLY A 17 2.97 18.07 -3.85
CA GLY A 17 2.06 16.94 -4.10
C GLY A 17 2.33 16.17 -5.41
N PRO A 18 2.50 16.85 -6.56
CA PRO A 18 2.94 16.22 -7.80
C PRO A 18 4.24 15.41 -7.69
N GLY A 19 5.19 15.87 -6.85
CA GLY A 19 6.43 15.13 -6.58
C GLY A 19 6.16 13.82 -5.85
N LEU A 20 5.31 13.84 -4.83
CA LEU A 20 4.84 12.64 -4.13
C LEU A 20 4.10 11.66 -5.05
N PHE A 21 3.26 12.18 -5.94
CA PHE A 21 2.57 11.36 -6.94
C PHE A 21 3.57 10.61 -7.83
N ALA A 22 4.53 11.33 -8.41
CA ALA A 22 5.54 10.74 -9.29
C ALA A 22 6.40 9.71 -8.56
N LEU A 23 6.80 10.01 -7.32
CA LEU A 23 7.57 9.10 -6.48
C LEU A 23 6.77 7.83 -6.14
N ALA A 24 5.54 7.97 -5.67
CA ALA A 24 4.67 6.83 -5.34
C ALA A 24 4.34 5.97 -6.55
N PHE A 25 4.21 6.58 -7.72
CA PHE A 25 4.04 5.90 -9.00
C PHE A 25 5.28 5.06 -9.35
N LEU A 26 6.48 5.65 -9.30
CA LEU A 26 7.73 4.95 -9.59
C LEU A 26 8.01 3.81 -8.60
N ASP A 27 7.73 4.04 -7.32
CA ASP A 27 7.87 3.06 -6.23
C ASP A 27 6.91 1.87 -6.42
N SER A 28 5.65 2.16 -6.75
CA SER A 28 4.64 1.11 -6.95
C SER A 28 4.82 0.33 -8.26
N SER A 29 5.40 0.94 -9.30
CA SER A 29 5.62 0.30 -10.61
C SER A 29 6.96 -0.42 -10.75
N PHE A 30 8.07 0.33 -10.66
CA PHE A 30 9.38 -0.11 -11.14
C PHE A 30 10.30 -0.56 -10.00
N LEU A 31 10.42 0.25 -8.96
CA LEU A 31 11.36 0.06 -7.88
C LEU A 31 10.57 -0.36 -6.64
N SER A 32 10.48 -1.66 -6.35
CA SER A 32 10.01 -2.11 -5.03
C SER A 32 11.05 -1.80 -3.97
N LEU A 33 11.38 -0.52 -3.79
CA LEU A 33 12.19 -0.02 -2.70
C LEU A 33 11.23 0.09 -1.51
N PRO A 34 11.39 -0.75 -0.48
CA PRO A 34 10.49 -0.68 0.66
C PRO A 34 10.67 0.69 1.34
N GLU A 35 9.55 1.36 1.59
CA GLU A 35 9.40 2.45 2.57
C GLU A 35 9.89 3.85 2.17
N ILE A 36 10.44 4.04 0.96
CA ILE A 36 10.88 5.39 0.54
C ILE A 36 9.70 6.36 0.49
N THR A 37 8.59 5.93 -0.13
CA THR A 37 7.39 6.76 -0.20
C THR A 37 6.80 7.04 1.18
N ASP A 38 6.79 6.06 2.09
CA ASP A 38 6.28 6.24 3.46
C ASP A 38 7.13 7.27 4.24
N VAL A 39 8.46 7.20 4.15
CA VAL A 39 9.39 8.16 4.79
C VAL A 39 9.19 9.58 4.24
N ILE A 40 9.05 9.73 2.91
CA ILE A 40 8.89 11.05 2.30
C ILE A 40 7.53 11.65 2.65
N VAL A 41 6.46 10.85 2.69
CA VAL A 41 5.14 11.31 3.17
C VAL A 41 5.23 11.80 4.61
N ILE A 42 5.84 11.02 5.51
CA ILE A 42 6.02 11.42 6.91
C ILE A 42 6.75 12.77 6.95
N TRP A 43 7.89 12.88 6.29
CA TRP A 43 8.71 14.08 6.28
C TRP A 43 7.94 15.31 5.73
N MET A 44 7.23 15.18 4.62
CA MET A 44 6.44 16.31 4.09
C MET A 44 5.30 16.72 5.03
N VAL A 45 4.66 15.75 5.69
CA VAL A 45 3.61 16.01 6.66
C VAL A 45 4.16 16.64 7.94
N THR A 46 5.39 16.30 8.37
CA THR A 46 6.00 16.97 9.54
C THR A 46 6.26 18.46 9.26
N GLN A 47 6.68 18.80 8.04
CA GLN A 47 6.91 20.18 7.61
C GLN A 47 5.59 20.97 7.44
N HIS A 48 4.56 20.35 6.85
CA HIS A 48 3.27 21.01 6.59
C HIS A 48 2.08 20.15 7.04
N LYS A 49 1.82 20.13 8.35
CA LYS A 49 0.77 19.30 8.97
C LYS A 49 -0.63 19.54 8.42
N SER A 50 -0.96 20.78 8.04
CA SER A 50 -2.27 21.13 7.46
C SER A 50 -2.52 20.49 6.08
N LEU A 51 -1.45 20.14 5.36
CA LEU A 51 -1.51 19.53 4.03
C LEU A 51 -1.49 17.99 4.07
N MET A 52 -1.65 17.37 5.24
CA MET A 52 -1.59 15.92 5.39
C MET A 52 -2.52 15.19 4.43
N VAL A 53 -3.79 15.60 4.37
CA VAL A 53 -4.78 14.96 3.50
C VAL A 53 -4.38 15.09 2.03
N TYR A 54 -3.83 16.23 1.63
CA TYR A 54 -3.37 16.48 0.27
C TYR A 54 -2.18 15.59 -0.10
N TYR A 55 -1.16 15.50 0.76
CA TYR A 55 0.01 14.64 0.51
C TYR A 55 -0.35 13.16 0.50
N VAL A 56 -1.20 12.72 1.42
CA VAL A 56 -1.71 11.34 1.46
C VAL A 56 -2.52 11.02 0.20
N ALA A 57 -3.39 11.94 -0.24
CA ALA A 57 -4.18 11.74 -1.45
C ALA A 57 -3.31 11.64 -2.70
N MET A 58 -2.35 12.55 -2.89
CA MET A 58 -1.43 12.53 -4.05
C MET A 58 -0.58 11.27 -4.08
N THR A 59 -0.08 10.84 -2.93
CA THR A 59 0.69 9.59 -2.79
C THR A 59 -0.17 8.38 -3.12
N THR A 60 -1.40 8.35 -2.61
CA THR A 60 -2.34 7.25 -2.86
C THR A 60 -2.67 7.16 -4.34
N LEU A 61 -2.94 8.29 -5.00
CA LEU A 61 -3.19 8.34 -6.44
C LEU A 61 -1.98 7.85 -7.25
N GLY A 62 -0.77 8.29 -6.91
CA GLY A 62 0.46 7.82 -7.56
C GLY A 62 0.63 6.31 -7.42
N SER A 63 0.42 5.78 -6.21
CA SER A 63 0.50 4.34 -5.95
C SER A 63 -0.56 3.54 -6.70
N ILE A 64 -1.81 4.04 -6.77
CA ILE A 64 -2.89 3.42 -7.54
C ILE A 64 -2.50 3.31 -9.02
N VAL A 65 -2.04 4.41 -9.63
CA VAL A 65 -1.64 4.41 -11.04
C VAL A 65 -0.46 3.45 -11.26
N GLY A 66 0.49 3.43 -10.33
CA GLY A 66 1.63 2.53 -10.43
C GLY A 66 1.24 1.05 -10.31
N CYS A 67 0.29 0.72 -9.42
CA CYS A 67 -0.27 -0.62 -9.28
C CYS A 67 -1.09 -1.03 -10.50
N LEU A 68 -1.80 -0.08 -11.14
CA LEU A 68 -2.58 -0.33 -12.33
C LEU A 68 -1.70 -0.74 -13.52
N LEU A 69 -0.49 -0.18 -13.64
CA LEU A 69 0.49 -0.62 -14.64
C LEU A 69 0.92 -2.08 -14.42
N VAL A 70 1.20 -2.46 -13.17
CA VAL A 70 1.57 -3.85 -12.84
C VAL A 70 0.38 -4.81 -13.08
N TYR A 71 -0.83 -4.40 -12.70
CA TYR A 71 -2.05 -5.14 -12.99
C TYR A 71 -2.24 -5.33 -14.51
N ALA A 72 -2.06 -4.27 -15.30
CA ALA A 72 -2.18 -4.32 -16.76
C ALA A 72 -1.11 -5.21 -17.40
N ALA A 73 0.12 -5.19 -16.87
CA ALA A 73 1.19 -6.08 -17.29
C ALA A 73 0.84 -7.56 -17.04
N GLY A 74 0.26 -7.88 -15.88
CA GLY A 74 -0.24 -9.23 -15.58
C GLY A 74 -1.43 -9.62 -16.46
N TYR A 75 -2.35 -8.68 -16.71
CA TYR A 75 -3.53 -8.91 -17.54
C TYR A 75 -3.19 -9.22 -19.00
N LYS A 76 -2.23 -8.49 -19.58
CA LYS A 76 -1.78 -8.71 -20.97
C LYS A 76 -0.75 -9.83 -21.09
N GLY A 77 0.17 -9.92 -20.14
CA GLY A 77 1.32 -10.82 -20.19
C GLY A 77 1.11 -12.20 -19.58
N GLY A 78 0.03 -12.39 -18.82
CA GLY A 78 -0.34 -13.67 -18.23
C GLY A 78 0.74 -14.27 -17.34
N GLU A 79 0.78 -15.61 -17.26
CA GLU A 79 1.75 -16.33 -16.43
C GLU A 79 3.20 -16.13 -16.87
N VAL A 80 3.46 -15.78 -18.13
CA VAL A 80 4.82 -15.59 -18.66
C VAL A 80 5.49 -14.42 -17.94
N VAL A 81 4.79 -13.28 -17.79
CA VAL A 81 5.32 -12.12 -17.05
C VAL A 81 5.52 -12.46 -15.56
N LEU A 82 4.60 -13.24 -14.98
CA LEU A 82 4.71 -13.67 -13.58
C LEU A 82 5.96 -14.53 -13.33
N ARG A 83 6.24 -15.50 -14.21
CA ARG A 83 7.43 -16.37 -14.13
C ARG A 83 8.73 -15.64 -14.44
N ASN A 84 8.69 -14.61 -15.28
CA ASN A 84 9.86 -13.78 -15.56
C ASN A 84 10.23 -12.86 -14.39
N TRP A 85 9.24 -12.38 -13.62
CA TRP A 85 9.47 -11.41 -12.54
C TRP A 85 9.71 -12.07 -11.18
N PHE A 86 9.25 -13.31 -10.97
CA PHE A 86 9.31 -13.97 -9.67
C PHE A 86 9.69 -15.45 -9.76
N SER A 87 10.44 -15.94 -8.76
CA SER A 87 10.81 -17.36 -8.64
C SER A 87 9.59 -18.26 -8.42
N ALA A 88 9.64 -19.48 -8.95
CA ALA A 88 8.57 -20.47 -8.87
C ALA A 88 8.07 -20.72 -7.43
N ASP A 89 8.95 -20.75 -6.42
CA ASP A 89 8.58 -20.95 -5.01
C ASP A 89 7.77 -19.80 -4.40
N LYS A 90 7.96 -18.57 -4.89
CA LYS A 90 7.16 -17.42 -4.45
C LYS A 90 5.81 -17.42 -5.14
N ILE A 91 5.79 -17.81 -6.42
CA ILE A 91 4.56 -17.95 -7.20
C ILE A 91 3.67 -19.03 -6.60
N SER A 92 4.18 -20.24 -6.34
CA SER A 92 3.38 -21.35 -5.80
C SER A 92 2.70 -20.98 -4.48
N ARG A 93 3.45 -20.42 -3.53
CA ARG A 93 2.92 -19.97 -2.23
C ARG A 93 1.87 -18.87 -2.35
N ALA A 94 2.08 -17.91 -3.25
CA ALA A 94 1.13 -16.84 -3.48
C ALA A 94 -0.11 -17.35 -4.24
N PHE A 95 0.05 -18.31 -5.16
CA PHE A 95 -1.03 -18.90 -5.94
C PHE A 95 -2.00 -19.68 -5.07
N THR A 96 -1.50 -20.50 -4.14
CA THR A 96 -2.36 -21.22 -3.17
C THR A 96 -3.20 -20.26 -2.32
N LYS A 97 -2.63 -19.13 -1.90
CA LYS A 97 -3.34 -18.11 -1.12
C LYS A 97 -4.35 -17.34 -1.99
N PHE A 98 -3.97 -17.01 -3.23
CA PHE A 98 -4.80 -16.26 -4.16
C PHE A 98 -5.99 -17.07 -4.68
N HIS A 99 -5.80 -18.36 -4.97
CA HIS A 99 -6.87 -19.23 -5.47
C HIS A 99 -7.99 -19.42 -4.43
N ARG A 100 -7.65 -19.38 -3.14
CA ARG A 100 -8.62 -19.56 -2.05
C ARG A 100 -9.42 -18.29 -1.76
N HIS A 101 -8.78 -17.11 -1.78
CA HIS A 101 -9.42 -15.83 -1.50
C HIS A 101 -8.75 -14.64 -2.23
N GLY A 102 -8.78 -14.59 -3.57
CA GLY A 102 -7.99 -13.62 -4.37
C GLY A 102 -8.12 -12.15 -3.94
N MET A 103 -9.34 -11.67 -3.71
CA MET A 103 -9.62 -10.32 -3.19
C MET A 103 -9.02 -10.08 -1.80
N LEU A 104 -9.24 -11.00 -0.87
CA LEU A 104 -8.75 -10.86 0.52
C LEU A 104 -7.24 -11.03 0.58
N ALA A 105 -6.65 -11.92 -0.22
CA ALA A 105 -5.22 -12.11 -0.32
C ALA A 105 -4.53 -10.84 -0.83
N LEU A 106 -5.10 -10.19 -1.86
CA LEU A 106 -4.62 -8.90 -2.34
C LEU A 106 -4.72 -7.84 -1.24
N PHE A 107 -5.89 -7.69 -0.61
CA PHE A 107 -6.11 -6.71 0.46
C PHE A 107 -5.14 -6.89 1.63
N VAL A 108 -5.04 -8.11 2.16
CA VAL A 108 -4.15 -8.45 3.28
C VAL A 108 -2.69 -8.24 2.89
N SER A 109 -2.28 -8.61 1.67
CA SER A 109 -0.91 -8.38 1.21
C SER A 109 -0.56 -6.91 0.97
N ALA A 110 -1.54 -6.09 0.58
CA ALA A 110 -1.37 -4.65 0.39
C ALA A 110 -1.23 -3.91 1.71
N LEU A 111 -1.79 -4.51 2.75
CA LEU A 111 -1.78 -4.00 4.10
C LEU A 111 -0.56 -4.50 4.90
N LEU A 112 -0.07 -5.70 4.59
CA LEU A 112 1.11 -6.27 5.24
C LEU A 112 2.41 -5.52 4.85
N PRO A 113 3.32 -5.30 5.82
CA PRO A 113 4.64 -4.72 5.54
C PRO A 113 5.61 -5.72 4.88
N PRO A 114 6.78 -5.25 4.41
CA PRO A 114 7.85 -6.12 3.91
C PRO A 114 8.16 -7.17 4.99
N PRO A 115 8.22 -8.49 4.71
CA PRO A 115 8.53 -9.20 3.45
C PRO A 115 7.32 -9.70 2.65
N ALA A 116 6.12 -9.15 2.85
CA ALA A 116 4.93 -9.60 2.13
C ALA A 116 5.03 -9.33 0.61
N PRO A 117 4.73 -10.32 -0.25
CA PRO A 117 4.90 -10.20 -1.69
C PRO A 117 3.74 -9.44 -2.36
N PHE A 118 3.47 -8.20 -1.92
CA PHE A 118 2.39 -7.36 -2.46
C PHE A 118 2.40 -7.29 -3.99
N LYS A 119 3.57 -7.05 -4.60
CA LYS A 119 3.72 -6.94 -6.06
C LYS A 119 3.32 -8.23 -6.78
N ILE A 120 3.59 -9.39 -6.17
CA ILE A 120 3.18 -10.69 -6.72
C ILE A 120 1.65 -10.78 -6.74
N PHE A 121 0.99 -10.37 -5.66
CA PHE A 121 -0.47 -10.38 -5.58
C PHE A 121 -1.13 -9.38 -6.54
N VAL A 122 -0.54 -8.20 -6.73
CA VAL A 122 -0.99 -7.23 -7.76
C VAL A 122 -0.86 -7.84 -9.16
N LEU A 123 0.30 -8.41 -9.48
CA LEU A 123 0.53 -9.02 -10.78
C LEU A 123 -0.41 -10.22 -11.01
N MET A 124 -0.56 -11.09 -10.00
CA MET A 124 -1.50 -12.22 -10.01
C MET A 124 -2.94 -11.76 -10.19
N SER A 125 -3.36 -10.65 -9.59
CA SER A 125 -4.71 -10.11 -9.78
C SER A 125 -4.97 -9.73 -11.24
N GLY A 126 -3.95 -9.25 -11.95
CA GLY A 126 -3.98 -9.04 -13.39
C GLY A 126 -4.06 -10.35 -14.18
N VAL A 127 -3.18 -11.30 -13.87
CA VAL A 127 -3.16 -12.64 -14.51
C VAL A 127 -4.48 -13.37 -14.35
N ALA A 128 -5.09 -13.29 -13.17
CA ALA A 128 -6.38 -13.89 -12.84
C ALA A 128 -7.59 -13.10 -13.36
N ARG A 129 -7.37 -12.00 -14.10
CA ARG A 129 -8.41 -11.14 -14.69
C ARG A 129 -9.47 -10.68 -13.68
N MET A 130 -9.01 -10.33 -12.48
CA MET A 130 -9.87 -9.80 -11.44
C MET A 130 -10.58 -8.52 -11.93
N PRO A 131 -11.87 -8.28 -11.63
CA PRO A 131 -12.55 -7.07 -12.09
C PRO A 131 -11.80 -5.80 -11.66
N TRP A 132 -11.49 -4.95 -12.63
CA TRP A 132 -10.66 -3.75 -12.44
C TRP A 132 -11.18 -2.82 -11.34
N LEU A 133 -12.51 -2.69 -11.21
CA LEU A 133 -13.17 -1.94 -10.13
C LEU A 133 -12.85 -2.53 -8.75
N GLY A 134 -12.94 -3.85 -8.61
CA GLY A 134 -12.65 -4.53 -7.35
C GLY A 134 -11.18 -4.38 -6.96
N PHE A 135 -10.27 -4.50 -7.93
CA PHE A 135 -8.84 -4.25 -7.74
C PHE A 135 -8.58 -2.81 -7.29
N LEU A 136 -9.16 -1.84 -8.01
CA LEU A 136 -9.00 -0.41 -7.72
C LEU A 136 -9.46 -0.07 -6.31
N VAL A 137 -10.65 -0.54 -5.91
CA VAL A 137 -11.20 -0.31 -4.57
C VAL A 137 -10.29 -0.90 -3.48
N ILE A 138 -9.85 -2.14 -3.65
CA ILE A 138 -8.97 -2.81 -2.67
C ILE A 138 -7.64 -2.07 -2.53
N VAL A 139 -6.99 -1.73 -3.64
CA VAL A 139 -5.71 -1.01 -3.61
C VAL A 139 -5.88 0.38 -3.02
N SER A 140 -6.94 1.10 -3.41
CA SER A 140 -7.21 2.45 -2.92
C SER A 140 -7.44 2.47 -1.40
N ILE A 141 -8.24 1.53 -0.88
CA ILE A 141 -8.49 1.42 0.56
C ILE A 141 -7.21 1.03 1.29
N SER A 142 -6.50 0.00 0.83
CA SER A 142 -5.30 -0.50 1.52
C SER A 142 -4.19 0.55 1.55
N ARG A 143 -3.94 1.20 0.41
CA ARG A 143 -2.92 2.25 0.27
C ARG A 143 -3.31 3.52 1.00
N GLY A 144 -4.58 3.92 0.90
CA GLY A 144 -5.13 5.05 1.64
C GLY A 144 -4.94 4.87 3.15
N ILE A 145 -5.31 3.70 3.70
CA ILE A 145 -5.12 3.40 5.13
C ILE A 145 -3.65 3.49 5.52
N ARG A 146 -2.75 2.86 4.76
CA ARG A 146 -1.31 2.87 5.05
C ARG A 146 -0.73 4.28 5.08
N TYR A 147 -0.95 5.07 4.03
CA TYR A 147 -0.42 6.43 3.94
C TYR A 147 -1.10 7.39 4.91
N PHE A 148 -2.38 7.20 5.20
CA PHE A 148 -3.09 7.98 6.21
C PHE A 148 -2.53 7.74 7.61
N ILE A 149 -2.26 6.49 7.97
CA ILE A 149 -1.64 6.16 9.26
C ILE A 149 -0.23 6.75 9.33
N ALA A 150 0.54 6.68 8.25
CA ALA A 150 1.85 7.33 8.18
C ALA A 150 1.74 8.85 8.40
N GLY A 151 0.83 9.53 7.68
CA GLY A 151 0.59 10.97 7.85
C GLY A 151 0.08 11.34 9.25
N PHE A 152 -0.80 10.54 9.83
CA PHE A 152 -1.28 10.74 11.20
C PHE A 152 -0.16 10.63 12.23
N LEU A 153 0.71 9.62 12.07
CA LEU A 153 1.87 9.43 12.92
C LEU A 153 2.85 10.61 12.80
N ALA A 154 3.04 11.12 11.59
CA ALA A 154 3.86 12.31 11.32
C ALA A 154 3.32 13.56 12.04
N ILE A 155 1.99 13.78 12.07
CA ILE A 155 1.39 14.89 12.82
C ILE A 155 1.67 14.76 14.33
N ARG A 156 1.50 13.54 14.86
CA ARG A 156 1.50 13.26 16.31
C ARG A 156 2.90 13.15 16.92
N TYR A 157 3.86 12.62 16.18
CA TYR A 157 5.21 12.33 16.65
C TYR A 157 6.30 13.15 15.92
N GLY A 158 5.96 13.89 14.86
CA GLY A 158 6.91 14.73 14.15
C GLY A 158 8.09 13.93 13.60
N ASP A 159 9.30 14.47 13.70
CA ASP A 159 10.51 13.83 13.16
C ASP A 159 10.87 12.53 13.91
N GLN A 160 10.39 12.35 15.15
CA GLN A 160 10.49 11.07 15.86
C GLN A 160 9.70 9.96 15.15
N ALA A 161 8.71 10.29 14.30
CA ALA A 161 8.01 9.29 13.48
C ALA A 161 8.96 8.60 12.48
N ILE A 162 9.97 9.33 11.99
CA ILE A 162 10.99 8.79 11.07
C ILE A 162 11.90 7.84 11.84
N ASP A 163 12.30 8.20 13.06
CA ASP A 163 13.08 7.31 13.93
C ASP A 163 12.25 6.10 14.37
N PHE A 164 10.96 6.26 14.68
CA PHE A 164 10.06 5.12 14.91
C PHE A 164 9.99 4.19 13.70
N LEU A 165 9.93 4.73 12.47
CA LEU A 165 9.93 3.93 11.26
C LEU A 165 11.30 3.24 11.02
N ARG A 166 12.42 3.89 11.37
CA ARG A 166 13.77 3.33 11.22
C ARG A 166 14.14 2.33 12.33
N HIS A 167 13.70 2.54 13.56
CA HIS A 167 14.02 1.73 14.75
C HIS A 167 13.00 0.61 15.01
N PHE A 168 11.71 0.83 14.72
CA PHE A 168 10.63 -0.16 14.88
C PHE A 168 10.09 -0.72 13.55
N GLY A 169 10.82 -0.51 12.45
CA GLY A 169 10.38 -0.61 11.05
C GLY A 169 9.87 -1.95 10.51
N GLN A 170 9.48 -2.94 11.33
CA GLN A 170 9.04 -4.24 10.81
C GLN A 170 7.81 -4.85 11.52
N PRO A 171 7.58 -4.73 12.85
CA PRO A 171 6.44 -5.38 13.50
C PRO A 171 5.40 -4.42 14.12
N VAL A 172 5.77 -3.24 14.61
CA VAL A 172 4.85 -2.41 15.41
C VAL A 172 3.84 -1.67 14.54
N PHE A 173 4.28 -1.06 13.43
CA PHE A 173 3.38 -0.44 12.46
C PHE A 173 2.43 -1.50 11.85
N SER A 174 2.94 -2.69 11.60
CA SER A 174 2.24 -3.90 11.14
C SER A 174 1.14 -4.33 12.10
N VAL A 175 1.48 -4.45 13.39
CA VAL A 175 0.55 -4.87 14.45
C VAL A 175 -0.49 -3.80 14.70
N LEU A 176 -0.12 -2.51 14.73
CA LEU A 176 -1.07 -1.42 14.91
C LEU A 176 -2.07 -1.34 13.75
N LEU A 177 -1.58 -1.48 12.53
CA LEU A 177 -2.38 -1.45 11.30
C LEU A 177 -3.26 -2.71 11.18
N LEU A 178 -2.75 -3.88 11.56
CA LEU A 178 -3.51 -5.14 11.66
C LEU A 178 -4.59 -5.05 12.74
N VAL A 179 -4.28 -4.52 13.92
CA VAL A 179 -5.21 -4.36 15.05
C VAL A 179 -6.31 -3.38 14.70
N LEU A 180 -5.98 -2.25 14.06
CA LEU A 180 -6.98 -1.26 13.63
C LEU A 180 -7.92 -1.84 12.57
N LEU A 181 -7.38 -2.68 11.67
CA LEU A 181 -8.14 -3.35 10.63
C LEU A 181 -9.05 -4.45 11.19
N VAL A 182 -8.52 -5.29 12.09
CA VAL A 182 -9.28 -6.36 12.75
C VAL A 182 -10.41 -5.76 13.59
N THR A 183 -10.14 -4.70 14.35
CA THR A 183 -11.17 -4.01 15.13
C THR A 183 -12.21 -3.34 14.25
N GLY A 184 -11.81 -2.70 13.14
CA GLY A 184 -12.72 -2.10 12.17
C GLY A 184 -13.62 -3.12 11.44
N VAL A 185 -13.06 -4.25 11.01
CA VAL A 185 -13.82 -5.35 10.37
C VAL A 185 -14.73 -6.04 11.38
N ALA A 186 -14.24 -6.33 12.59
CA ALA A 186 -15.06 -6.89 13.66
C ALA A 186 -16.24 -5.97 13.98
N TYR A 187 -16.01 -4.67 14.11
CA TYR A 187 -17.06 -3.68 14.35
C TYR A 187 -18.08 -3.60 13.21
N ALA A 188 -17.63 -3.60 11.95
CA ALA A 188 -18.50 -3.58 10.78
C ALA A 188 -19.36 -4.86 10.66
N VAL A 189 -18.77 -6.03 10.95
CA VAL A 189 -19.48 -7.31 11.00
C VAL A 189 -20.48 -7.31 12.16
N TRP A 190 -20.10 -6.81 13.34
CA TRP A 190 -21.00 -6.74 14.49
C TRP A 190 -22.19 -5.80 14.24
N ARG A 191 -21.96 -4.68 13.56
CA ARG A 191 -23.01 -3.74 13.16
C ARG A 191 -23.95 -4.34 12.11
N ARG A 192 -23.43 -5.14 11.17
CA ARG A 192 -24.25 -5.86 10.17
C ARG A 192 -25.05 -7.00 10.80
N LEU A 193 -24.49 -7.73 11.76
CA LEU A 193 -25.19 -8.77 12.51
C LEU A 193 -26.24 -8.18 13.48
N GLY A 194 -25.97 -7.01 14.06
CA GLY A 194 -26.96 -6.26 14.86
C GLY A 194 -28.14 -5.75 14.03
N ALA A 195 -27.91 -5.38 12.77
CA ALA A 195 -28.97 -4.93 11.86
C ALA A 195 -29.92 -6.05 11.38
N TRP A 196 -29.50 -7.32 11.45
CA TRP A 196 -30.33 -8.48 11.12
C TRP A 196 -31.27 -8.90 12.27
N ARG A 197 -30.94 -8.55 13.52
CA ARG A 197 -31.72 -8.90 14.72
C ARG A 197 -32.98 -8.06 14.95
N CYS A 198 -33.13 -6.94 14.24
CA CYS A 198 -34.32 -6.05 14.36
C CYS A 198 -35.33 -6.24 13.23
N ARG A 199 -35.20 -7.29 12.41
CA ARG A 199 -36.10 -7.55 11.26
C ARG A 199 -36.81 -8.92 11.32
N THR A 200 -36.82 -9.53 12.51
CA THR A 200 -37.63 -10.71 12.87
C THR A 200 -38.52 -10.32 14.03
#